data_AF-A0AAW9KZK1-F1
#
_entry.id   AF-A0AAW9KZK1-F1
#
_cell.length_a   1.000
_cell.length_b   1.000
_cell.length_c   1.000
_cell.angle_alpha   90.00
_cell.angle_beta   90.00
_cell.angle_gamma   90.00
#
_symmetry.space_group_name_H-M   'P 1'
#
loop_
_entity.id
_entity.type
_entity.pdbx_description
1 polymer ?
#
loop_
_entity_poly.entity_id
_entity_poly.type
_entity_poly.pdbx_seq_one_letter_code
_entity_poly.pdbx_strand_id
1 'polypeptide(L)'
;MTVVQASAVFVVSFPFAYAYYLTDGSVLPVAILHLIWNILNPWILGDIYGNVQGLVAGQIFVVNGEGVLGVVLGLVAAGGFVLIFKRGYRIPDS
;
A
#
# COMPACT_ATOMS: atom_id res chain seq x y z
N MET A 1 -8.92 16.15 3.77
CA MET A 1 -8.54 15.22 2.68
C MET A 1 -7.05 14.90 2.73
N THR A 2 -6.18 15.91 2.75
CA THR A 2 -4.71 15.78 2.74
C THR A 2 -4.11 14.92 3.84
N VAL A 3 -4.61 14.99 5.09
CA VAL A 3 -4.08 14.13 6.19
C VAL A 3 -4.35 12.65 5.93
N VAL A 4 -5.53 12.31 5.40
CA VAL A 4 -5.90 10.92 5.10
C VAL A 4 -5.06 10.39 3.95
N GLN A 5 -4.90 11.17 2.88
CA GLN A 5 -4.05 10.78 1.76
C GLN A 5 -2.58 10.63 2.18
N ALA A 6 -2.05 11.58 2.97
CA ALA A 6 -0.69 11.48 3.49
C ALA A 6 -0.52 10.22 4.37
N SER A 7 -1.53 9.91 5.19
CA SER A 7 -1.52 8.70 6.01
C SER A 7 -1.55 7.44 5.15
N ALA A 8 -2.40 7.39 4.12
CA ALA A 8 -2.51 6.26 3.20
C ALA A 8 -1.18 6.00 2.48
N VAL A 9 -0.57 7.05 1.93
CA VAL A 9 0.75 6.97 1.27
C VAL A 9 1.83 6.50 2.25
N PHE A 10 1.83 7.03 3.47
CA PHE A 10 2.78 6.63 4.50
C PHE A 10 2.66 5.14 4.84
N VAL A 11 1.45 4.65 5.14
CA VAL A 11 1.27 3.25 5.53
C VAL A 11 1.49 2.28 4.37
N VAL A 12 1.14 2.65 3.13
CA VAL A 12 1.41 1.83 1.94
C VAL A 12 2.90 1.81 1.57
N SER A 13 3.72 2.71 2.13
CA SER A 13 5.17 2.70 1.91
C SER A 13 5.88 1.52 2.61
N PHE A 14 5.27 0.89 3.60
CA PHE A 14 5.85 -0.27 4.29
C PHE A 14 6.00 -1.52 3.40
N PRO A 15 4.99 -1.98 2.65
CA PRO A 15 5.17 -3.09 1.70
C PRO A 15 6.15 -2.74 0.56
N PHE A 16 6.25 -1.47 0.16
CA PHE A 16 7.29 -1.02 -0.78
C PHE A 16 8.69 -1.16 -0.18
N ALA A 17 8.90 -0.68 1.05
CA ALA A 17 10.16 -0.86 1.77
C ALA A 17 10.49 -2.35 1.97
N TYR A 18 9.50 -3.18 2.24
CA TYR A 18 9.69 -4.62 2.35
C TYR A 18 10.25 -5.24 1.07
N ALA A 19 9.63 -4.93 -0.09
CA ALA A 19 10.07 -5.43 -1.38
C ALA A 19 11.50 -4.99 -1.71
N TYR A 20 11.86 -3.75 -1.34
CA TYR A 20 13.23 -3.24 -1.47
C TYR A 20 14.24 -4.08 -0.66
N TYR A 21 13.95 -4.31 0.62
CA TYR A 21 14.86 -5.10 1.48
C TYR A 21 14.90 -6.58 1.13
N LEU A 22 13.81 -7.15 0.62
CA LEU A 22 13.77 -8.55 0.18
C LEU A 22 14.61 -8.81 -1.08
N THR A 23 14.94 -7.76 -1.82
CA THR A 23 15.63 -7.87 -3.11
C THR A 23 16.99 -7.17 -3.10
N ASP A 24 17.65 -7.20 -1.94
CA ASP A 24 19.00 -6.68 -1.72
C ASP A 24 19.18 -5.22 -2.17
N GLY A 25 18.14 -4.41 -1.96
CA GLY A 25 18.13 -3.00 -2.31
C GLY A 25 17.83 -2.70 -3.77
N SER A 26 17.25 -3.65 -4.51
CA SER A 26 16.74 -3.39 -5.85
C SER A 26 15.47 -2.54 -5.81
N VAL A 27 15.43 -1.49 -6.64
CA VAL A 27 14.26 -0.61 -6.78
C VAL A 27 13.22 -1.19 -7.75
N LEU A 28 13.62 -2.14 -8.60
CA LEU A 28 12.75 -2.69 -9.64
C LEU A 28 11.46 -3.33 -9.07
N PRO A 29 11.50 -4.15 -7.99
CA PRO A 29 10.30 -4.73 -7.40
C PRO A 29 9.38 -3.67 -6.79
N VAL A 30 9.95 -2.60 -6.23
CA VAL A 30 9.20 -1.46 -5.71
C VAL A 30 8.45 -0.75 -6.83
N ALA A 31 9.13 -0.48 -7.95
CA ALA A 31 8.54 0.17 -9.11
C ALA A 31 7.40 -0.67 -9.71
N ILE A 32 7.58 -2.00 -9.81
CA ILE A 32 6.54 -2.92 -10.30
C ILE A 32 5.33 -2.90 -9.35
N LEU A 33 5.55 -3.03 -8.04
CA LEU A 33 4.46 -3.01 -7.06
C LEU A 33 3.70 -1.69 -7.09
N HIS A 34 4.43 -0.58 -7.24
CA HIS A 34 3.84 0.76 -7.36
C HIS A 34 3.03 0.93 -8.64
N LEU A 35 3.52 0.42 -9.77
CA LEU A 35 2.79 0.43 -11.05
C LEU A 35 1.50 -0.39 -10.95
N ILE A 36 1.57 -1.60 -10.37
CA ILE A 36 0.40 -2.45 -10.16
C ILE A 36 -0.62 -1.73 -9.29
N TRP A 37 -0.19 -1.10 -8.20
CA TRP A 37 -1.07 -0.31 -7.33
C TRP A 37 -1.75 0.84 -8.10
N ASN A 38 -1.00 1.60 -8.89
CA ASN A 38 -1.54 2.73 -9.66
C ASN A 38 -2.54 2.31 -10.75
N ILE A 39 -2.48 1.06 -11.22
CA ILE A 39 -3.47 0.52 -12.17
C ILE A 39 -4.69 -0.02 -11.42
N LEU A 40 -4.47 -0.86 -10.42
CA LEU A 40 -5.55 -1.57 -9.73
C LEU A 40 -6.36 -0.66 -8.81
N ASN A 41 -5.74 0.32 -8.15
CA ASN A 41 -6.45 1.21 -7.23
C ASN A 41 -7.56 2.00 -7.95
N PRO A 42 -7.31 2.74 -9.05
CA PRO A 42 -8.38 3.43 -9.78
C PRO A 42 -9.43 2.48 -10.35
N TRP A 43 -9.02 1.32 -10.88
CA TRP A 43 -9.95 0.36 -11.48
C TRP A 43 -10.90 -0.28 -10.45
N ILE A 44 -10.37 -0.67 -9.29
CA ILE A 44 -11.13 -1.40 -8.27
C ILE A 44 -11.82 -0.42 -7.32
N LEU A 45 -11.11 0.59 -6.83
CA LEU A 45 -11.55 1.48 -5.75
C LEU A 45 -11.98 2.88 -6.23
N GLY A 46 -11.83 3.17 -7.52
CA GLY A 46 -12.19 4.43 -8.14
C GLY A 46 -11.05 5.44 -8.13
N ASP A 47 -11.23 6.51 -8.91
CA ASP A 47 -10.30 7.63 -9.01
C ASP A 47 -10.83 8.84 -8.24
N ILE A 48 -10.06 9.29 -7.24
CA ILE A 48 -10.39 10.46 -6.42
C ILE A 48 -10.25 11.77 -7.18
N TYR A 49 -9.40 11.82 -8.21
CA TYR A 49 -9.14 13.04 -8.98
C TYR A 49 -10.20 13.29 -10.04
N GLY A 50 -10.59 12.24 -10.77
CA GLY A 50 -11.69 12.28 -11.73
C GLY A 50 -13.08 12.14 -11.12
N ASN A 51 -13.17 11.89 -9.80
CA ASN A 51 -14.41 11.53 -9.10
C ASN A 51 -15.14 10.37 -9.81
N VAL A 52 -14.37 9.39 -10.29
CA VAL A 52 -14.85 8.22 -11.03
C VAL A 52 -14.93 7.04 -10.09
N GLN A 53 -16.06 6.34 -10.09
CA GLN A 53 -16.24 5.15 -9.28
C GLN A 53 -15.55 3.94 -9.93
N GLY A 54 -14.90 3.11 -9.11
CA GLY A 54 -14.34 1.84 -9.54
C GLY A 54 -15.34 0.70 -9.46
N LEU A 55 -14.84 -0.53 -9.52
CA LEU A 55 -15.65 -1.74 -9.34
C LEU A 55 -16.40 -1.75 -7.99
N VAL A 56 -15.75 -1.27 -6.92
CA VAL A 56 -16.36 -1.13 -5.61
C VAL A 56 -17.10 0.20 -5.54
N ALA A 57 -18.41 0.11 -5.41
CA ALA A 57 -19.30 1.26 -5.27
C ALA A 57 -19.26 1.87 -3.88
N GLY A 58 -19.30 3.21 -3.81
CA GLY A 58 -19.44 3.93 -2.55
C GLY A 58 -18.91 5.36 -2.62
N GLN A 59 -18.90 6.03 -1.47
CA GLN A 59 -18.31 7.36 -1.37
C GLN A 59 -16.81 7.28 -1.66
N ILE A 60 -16.36 7.97 -2.70
CA ILE A 60 -14.99 7.87 -3.22
C ILE A 60 -13.93 8.17 -2.17
N PHE A 61 -14.17 9.18 -1.30
CA PHE A 61 -13.26 9.48 -0.19
C PHE A 61 -13.06 8.31 0.80
N VAL A 62 -14.07 7.45 0.94
CA VAL A 62 -14.02 6.29 1.85
C VAL A 62 -13.39 5.09 1.14
N VAL A 63 -13.81 4.82 -0.10
CA VAL A 63 -13.49 3.57 -0.81
C VAL A 63 -12.14 3.62 -1.54
N ASN A 64 -11.71 4.79 -2.02
CA ASN A 64 -10.47 4.94 -2.78
C ASN A 64 -9.22 4.53 -1.96
N GLY A 65 -8.20 3.99 -2.62
CA GLY A 65 -6.95 3.54 -1.99
C GLY A 65 -6.01 4.67 -1.53
N GLU A 66 -6.31 5.92 -1.82
CA GLU A 66 -5.72 7.10 -1.16
C GLU A 66 -6.66 7.69 -0.10
N GLY A 67 -7.87 7.15 0.01
CA GLY A 67 -8.88 7.49 1.00
C GLY A 67 -8.76 6.67 2.28
N VAL A 68 -9.87 6.56 3.02
CA VAL A 68 -9.91 5.85 4.31
C VAL A 68 -9.55 4.37 4.14
N LEU A 69 -10.05 3.71 3.09
CA LEU A 69 -9.74 2.31 2.83
C LEU A 69 -8.24 2.10 2.55
N GLY A 70 -7.60 3.05 1.86
CA GLY A 70 -6.14 3.09 1.68
C GLY A 70 -5.36 3.03 2.99
N VAL A 71 -5.78 3.82 3.97
CA VAL A 71 -5.19 3.81 5.32
C VAL A 71 -5.37 2.44 5.99
N VAL A 72 -6.57 1.86 5.92
CA VAL A 72 -6.84 0.55 6.53
C VAL A 72 -6.01 -0.55 5.88
N LEU A 73 -6.00 -0.63 4.55
CA LEU A 73 -5.23 -1.61 3.80
C LEU A 73 -3.73 -1.46 4.06
N GLY A 74 -3.23 -0.22 4.07
CA GLY A 74 -1.83 0.06 4.36
C GLY A 74 -1.44 -0.27 5.81
N LEU A 75 -2.32 -0.06 6.80
CA LEU A 75 -2.07 -0.49 8.18
C LEU A 75 -1.99 -2.02 8.30
N VAL A 76 -2.86 -2.75 7.60
CA VAL A 76 -2.79 -4.22 7.53
C VAL A 76 -1.47 -4.66 6.89
N ALA A 77 -1.07 -4.03 5.79
CA ALA A 77 0.19 -4.32 5.11
C ALA A 77 1.41 -3.98 5.99
N ALA A 78 1.40 -2.84 6.69
CA ALA A 78 2.45 -2.44 7.62
C ALA A 78 2.54 -3.39 8.82
N GLY A 79 1.41 -3.81 9.38
CA GLY A 79 1.36 -4.84 10.42
C GLY A 79 1.94 -6.18 9.93
N GLY A 80 1.55 -6.60 8.73
CA GLY A 80 2.11 -7.78 8.06
C GLY A 80 3.62 -7.68 7.87
N PHE A 81 4.12 -6.54 7.38
CA PHE A 81 5.54 -6.26 7.30
C PHE A 81 6.24 -6.43 8.65
N VAL A 82 5.76 -5.76 9.71
CA VAL A 82 6.37 -5.85 11.04
C VAL A 82 6.41 -7.29 11.54
N LEU A 83 5.35 -8.07 11.32
CA LEU A 83 5.27 -9.47 11.76
C LEU A 83 6.22 -10.37 10.96
N ILE A 84 6.27 -10.24 9.63
CA ILE A 84 7.12 -11.05 8.75
C ILE A 84 8.59 -10.69 8.95
N PHE A 85 8.92 -9.40 8.97
CA PHE A 85 10.29 -8.92 9.15
C PHE A 85 10.86 -9.32 10.52
N LYS A 86 10.04 -9.22 11.59
CA LYS A 86 10.43 -9.71 12.92
C LYS A 86 10.71 -11.23 12.95
N ARG A 87 10.00 -12.03 12.15
CA ARG A 87 10.25 -13.48 12.06
C ARG A 87 11.55 -13.78 11.33
N GLY A 88 11.86 -13.04 10.25
CA GLY A 88 13.12 -13.20 9.52
C GLY A 88 14.36 -12.83 10.34
N TYR A 89 14.28 -11.80 11.18
CA TYR A 89 15.41 -11.38 12.03
C TYR A 89 15.64 -12.28 13.26
N ARG A 90 14.64 -13.09 13.66
CA ARG A 90 14.74 -14.01 14.80
C ARG A 90 15.42 -15.34 14.47
N ILE A 91 15.84 -15.57 13.23
CA ILE A 91 16.63 -16.75 12.84
C ILE A 91 17.95 -16.31 12.20
N PRO A 92 18.97 -15.99 13.01
CA PRO A 92 20.33 -16.39 12.74
C PRO A 92 20.67 -17.44 13.79
N ASP A 93 20.27 -18.69 13.53
CA ASP A 93 20.87 -19.82 14.23
C ASP A 93 22.28 -19.98 13.65
N SER A 94 23.23 -19.39 14.38
CA SER A 94 24.68 -19.67 14.32
C SER A 94 24.98 -21.15 14.43
#